data_AF-A0A139A5N9-F1
#
_entry.id   AF-A0A139A5N9-F1
#
_cell.length_a   1.000
_cell.length_b   1.000
_cell.length_c   1.000
_cell.angle_alpha   90.00
_cell.angle_beta   90.00
_cell.angle_gamma   90.00
#
_symmetry.space_group_name_H-M   'P 1'
#
loop_
_entity.id
_entity.type
_entity.pdbx_description
1 polymer ?
#
loop_
_entity_poly.entity_id
_entity_poly.type
_entity_poly.pdbx_seq_one_letter_code
_entity_poly.pdbx_strand_id
1 'polypeptide(L)'
;SLDEDTNTDAPPLRSPTSLLLNHVWIAWGTRGVFQGNRRVVLQCQVDDVLLGTENYFDANKIFRIRAEDLQQIYAWQDDLNTRLPAGSAFKLEFAFNGNGILENASSPLLINVNTESTVALDYKKVPGTGTNRWPASFSTAWTGLTADPLFAFLTASQANQNRVNWVTHTFTHENLDDATTYDVTCEIQTNVKMAQQLGLVGKAWWSPNSIVTPQISGLFNGDTLAALTAQGLTTAVGDNSRANLVPADKYQFWRSNTSTSNYNGYTVIPRSPTEVYYTSDTVDQNVQIYNTIYGTQLGTSTWAQILERENARVIPMLLGFRHDPHMFHQANLRNIDQPSVTIGSKTGRLSILQQWVENVLAKYTSLVSWPVQSMRMDDLAVLYRDRLARETCSISTSFTVTSSVLTTISISTVNACKVGVTLPLGSIPSGTGPWTTEKIGNEPMTVWVNMAAGSTASIPLTGGVAWA
;
A
#
# COMPACT_ATOMS: atom_id res chain seq x y z
N SER A 1 -5.93 -0.04 -20.93
CA SER A 1 -4.46 -0.14 -21.04
C SER A 1 -4.03 -1.36 -20.24
N LEU A 2 -3.31 -2.33 -20.82
CA LEU A 2 -2.66 -3.38 -20.02
C LEU A 2 -1.37 -2.87 -19.34
N ASP A 3 -0.91 -1.70 -19.77
CA ASP A 3 0.34 -1.08 -19.31
C ASP A 3 0.39 -0.79 -17.79
N GLU A 4 -0.76 -0.77 -17.11
CA GLU A 4 -0.83 -0.57 -15.65
C GLU A 4 -0.41 -1.81 -14.85
N ASP A 5 -0.48 -3.00 -15.45
CA ASP A 5 -0.21 -4.28 -14.75
C ASP A 5 0.95 -5.07 -15.37
N THR A 6 1.48 -4.66 -16.53
CA THR A 6 2.57 -5.39 -17.19
C THR A 6 3.92 -5.05 -16.58
N ASN A 7 4.52 -6.03 -15.91
CA ASN A 7 5.83 -5.86 -15.29
C ASN A 7 6.96 -6.35 -16.22
N THR A 8 7.30 -5.57 -17.25
CA THR A 8 8.36 -5.92 -18.22
C THR A 8 9.78 -5.59 -17.74
N ASP A 9 9.94 -4.76 -16.70
CA ASP A 9 11.23 -4.13 -16.36
C ASP A 9 11.60 -4.16 -14.86
N ALA A 10 11.05 -5.08 -14.06
CA ALA A 10 11.49 -5.19 -12.66
C ALA A 10 13.01 -5.50 -12.59
N PRO A 11 13.83 -4.67 -11.93
CA PRO A 11 15.26 -4.92 -11.81
C PRO A 11 15.49 -6.27 -11.11
N PRO A 12 16.56 -7.01 -11.43
CA PRO A 12 16.78 -8.34 -10.89
C PRO A 12 16.82 -8.26 -9.37
N LEU A 13 15.76 -8.75 -8.74
CA LEU A 13 15.68 -8.85 -7.30
C LEU A 13 16.79 -9.81 -6.86
N ARG A 14 17.48 -9.44 -5.77
CA ARG A 14 18.50 -10.31 -5.17
C ARG A 14 17.87 -11.66 -4.87
N SER A 15 18.62 -12.74 -5.10
CA SER A 15 18.19 -14.11 -4.79
C SER A 15 17.55 -14.18 -3.39
N PRO A 16 16.34 -14.76 -3.25
CA PRO A 16 15.71 -14.96 -1.94
C PRO A 16 16.64 -15.65 -0.94
N THR A 17 17.45 -16.61 -1.39
CA THR A 17 18.44 -17.30 -0.57
C THR A 17 19.50 -16.35 -0.02
N SER A 18 20.04 -15.46 -0.87
CA SER A 18 21.01 -14.46 -0.44
C SER A 18 20.41 -13.50 0.58
N LEU A 19 19.16 -13.07 0.38
CA LEU A 19 18.47 -12.20 1.33
C LEU A 19 18.23 -12.91 2.67
N LEU A 20 17.78 -14.16 2.66
CA LEU A 20 17.59 -14.93 3.88
C LEU A 20 18.90 -15.09 4.68
N LEU A 21 19.99 -15.46 4.01
CA LEU A 21 21.31 -15.62 4.64
C LEU A 21 21.87 -14.27 5.15
N ASN A 22 21.49 -13.15 4.54
CA ASN A 22 21.91 -11.84 5.04
C ASN A 22 21.43 -11.58 6.47
N HIS A 23 20.21 -12.01 6.80
CA HIS A 23 19.67 -11.81 8.15
C HIS A 23 20.42 -12.60 9.21
N VAL A 24 21.00 -13.76 8.85
CA VAL A 24 21.79 -14.57 9.78
C VAL A 24 23.07 -13.85 10.17
N TRP A 25 23.87 -13.42 9.19
CA TRP A 25 25.16 -12.79 9.49
C TRP A 25 24.98 -11.37 10.05
N ILE A 26 23.96 -10.61 9.63
CA ILE A 26 23.66 -9.30 10.22
C ILE A 26 23.30 -9.47 11.69
N ALA A 27 22.39 -10.38 12.03
CA ALA A 27 22.02 -10.63 13.42
C ALA A 27 23.23 -11.09 14.25
N TRP A 28 24.03 -12.01 13.73
CA TRP A 28 25.25 -12.49 14.41
C TRP A 28 26.30 -11.39 14.57
N GLY A 29 26.66 -10.71 13.49
CA GLY A 29 27.73 -9.70 13.47
C GLY A 29 27.40 -8.45 14.29
N THR A 30 26.13 -8.11 14.40
CA THR A 30 25.64 -7.02 15.26
C THR A 30 25.31 -7.48 16.68
N ARG A 31 25.43 -8.78 16.99
CA ARG A 31 24.95 -9.39 18.24
C ARG A 31 23.49 -9.05 18.56
N GLY A 32 22.69 -8.82 17.53
CA GLY A 32 21.29 -8.39 17.65
C GLY A 32 21.08 -6.95 18.09
N VAL A 33 22.12 -6.11 18.20
CA VAL A 33 21.98 -4.66 18.46
C VAL A 33 22.42 -3.82 17.26
N PHE A 34 21.52 -3.00 16.73
CA PHE A 34 21.86 -2.14 15.60
C PHE A 34 20.93 -0.92 15.50
N GLN A 35 21.47 0.17 14.94
CA GLN A 35 20.68 1.33 14.55
C GLN A 35 19.77 0.93 13.37
N GLY A 36 18.49 0.79 13.64
CA GLY A 36 17.50 0.33 12.68
C GLY A 36 16.35 -0.39 13.35
N ASN A 37 15.45 -0.84 12.50
CA ASN A 37 14.28 -1.62 12.87
C ASN A 37 14.04 -2.66 11.77
N ARG A 38 13.61 -3.86 12.18
CA ARG A 38 13.07 -4.84 11.26
C ARG A 38 11.55 -4.72 11.27
N ARG A 39 10.96 -4.49 10.09
CA ARG A 39 9.52 -4.54 9.90
C ARG A 39 9.20 -5.08 8.51
N VAL A 40 8.26 -6.02 8.46
CA VAL A 40 7.70 -6.53 7.21
C VAL A 40 6.31 -5.95 7.05
N VAL A 41 6.11 -5.28 5.91
CA VAL A 41 4.83 -4.72 5.50
C VAL A 41 4.31 -5.54 4.33
N LEU A 42 3.08 -6.03 4.43
CA LEU A 42 2.31 -6.54 3.30
C LEU A 42 1.01 -5.75 3.23
N GLN A 43 1.00 -4.75 2.36
CA GLN A 43 -0.13 -3.87 2.17
C GLN A 43 -0.76 -4.16 0.81
N CYS A 44 -1.98 -4.71 0.79
CA CYS A 44 -2.72 -4.95 -0.44
C CYS A 44 -3.78 -3.86 -0.60
N GLN A 45 -3.61 -3.02 -1.61
CA GLN A 45 -4.55 -1.96 -1.96
C GLN A 45 -5.50 -2.47 -3.03
N VAL A 46 -6.78 -2.27 -2.81
CA VAL A 46 -7.85 -2.64 -3.73
C VAL A 46 -8.45 -1.36 -4.27
N ASP A 47 -8.17 -1.09 -5.53
CA ASP A 47 -8.64 0.06 -6.28
C ASP A 47 -10.07 -0.19 -6.80
N ASP A 48 -10.68 0.86 -7.34
CA ASP A 48 -12.03 0.86 -7.95
C ASP A 48 -13.19 0.46 -7.04
N VAL A 49 -13.00 0.47 -5.72
CA VAL A 49 -14.06 0.04 -4.80
C VAL A 49 -15.27 0.96 -4.94
N LEU A 50 -16.45 0.33 -5.15
CA LEU A 50 -17.75 0.91 -5.48
C LEU A 50 -18.04 1.11 -6.97
N LEU A 51 -17.07 0.96 -7.87
CA LEU A 51 -17.28 0.93 -9.33
C LEU A 51 -17.62 -0.48 -9.82
N GLY A 52 -18.18 -0.57 -11.04
CA GLY A 52 -18.17 -1.80 -11.83
C GLY A 52 -16.93 -1.83 -12.73
N THR A 53 -16.36 -3.02 -12.93
CA THR A 53 -15.22 -3.24 -13.82
C THR A 53 -15.63 -4.13 -14.98
N GLU A 54 -15.28 -3.72 -16.19
CA GLU A 54 -15.50 -4.47 -17.42
C GLU A 54 -14.55 -5.67 -17.52
N ASN A 55 -15.04 -6.78 -18.05
CA ASN A 55 -14.23 -7.96 -18.35
C ASN A 55 -13.32 -7.69 -19.55
N TYR A 56 -12.05 -8.08 -19.43
CA TYR A 56 -11.04 -7.90 -20.47
C TYR A 56 -11.43 -8.44 -21.87
N PHE A 57 -12.09 -9.60 -21.93
CA PHE A 57 -12.44 -10.24 -23.21
C PHE A 57 -13.84 -9.88 -23.72
N ASP A 58 -14.68 -9.27 -22.87
CA ASP A 58 -16.05 -8.91 -23.21
C ASP A 58 -16.52 -7.76 -22.32
N ALA A 59 -16.39 -6.53 -22.81
CA ALA A 59 -16.76 -5.31 -22.07
C ALA A 59 -18.24 -5.27 -21.64
N ASN A 60 -19.12 -6.07 -22.25
CA ASN A 60 -20.53 -6.16 -21.83
C ASN A 60 -20.71 -6.92 -20.51
N LYS A 61 -19.68 -7.64 -20.05
CA LYS A 61 -19.67 -8.32 -18.76
C LYS A 61 -19.01 -7.43 -17.74
N ILE A 62 -19.83 -6.81 -16.90
CA ILE A 62 -19.39 -5.95 -15.81
C ILE A 62 -19.52 -6.72 -14.50
N PHE A 63 -18.46 -6.74 -13.71
CA PHE A 63 -18.50 -7.22 -12.33
C PHE A 63 -18.36 -6.06 -11.35
N ARG A 64 -19.20 -6.06 -10.33
CA ARG A 64 -19.11 -5.17 -9.17
C ARG A 64 -19.17 -5.99 -7.91
N ILE A 65 -18.24 -5.74 -6.98
CA ILE A 65 -18.14 -6.46 -5.72
C ILE A 65 -19.44 -6.36 -4.92
N ARG A 66 -19.86 -7.48 -4.32
CA ARG A 66 -21.11 -7.57 -3.56
C ARG A 66 -20.84 -7.54 -2.06
N ALA A 67 -21.88 -7.24 -1.27
CA ALA A 67 -21.80 -7.22 0.18
C ALA A 67 -21.40 -8.60 0.75
N GLU A 68 -21.92 -9.67 0.15
CA GLU A 68 -21.64 -11.05 0.54
C GLU A 68 -20.19 -11.45 0.24
N ASP A 69 -19.61 -10.95 -0.87
CA ASP A 69 -18.19 -11.12 -1.14
C ASP A 69 -17.35 -10.43 -0.06
N LEU A 70 -17.70 -9.21 0.35
CA LEU A 70 -16.99 -8.52 1.44
C LEU A 70 -17.11 -9.25 2.77
N GLN A 71 -18.29 -9.79 3.11
CA GLN A 71 -18.47 -10.58 4.32
C GLN A 71 -17.51 -11.79 4.37
N GLN A 72 -17.36 -12.50 3.25
CA GLN A 72 -16.41 -13.63 3.17
C GLN A 72 -14.95 -13.16 3.20
N ILE A 73 -14.61 -12.04 2.56
CA ILE A 73 -13.28 -11.43 2.67
C ILE A 73 -12.98 -11.07 4.13
N TYR A 74 -13.95 -10.52 4.85
CA TYR A 74 -13.79 -10.16 6.25
C TYR A 74 -13.58 -11.38 7.14
N ALA A 75 -14.36 -12.44 6.94
CA ALA A 75 -14.18 -13.70 7.65
C ALA A 75 -12.83 -14.36 7.33
N TRP A 76 -12.40 -14.30 6.07
CA TRP A 76 -11.08 -14.79 5.65
C TRP A 76 -9.93 -13.99 6.27
N GLN A 77 -10.02 -12.66 6.35
CA GLN A 77 -8.99 -11.87 7.03
C GLN A 77 -8.88 -12.23 8.52
N ASP A 78 -10.00 -12.46 9.21
CA ASP A 78 -9.95 -12.93 10.61
C ASP A 78 -9.22 -14.28 10.71
N ASP A 79 -9.63 -15.26 9.90
CA ASP A 79 -9.01 -16.58 9.84
C ASP A 79 -7.51 -16.51 9.51
N LEU A 80 -7.13 -15.73 8.50
CA LEU A 80 -5.74 -15.54 8.09
C LEU A 80 -4.90 -15.00 9.25
N ASN A 81 -5.39 -13.97 9.95
CA ASN A 81 -4.67 -13.38 11.08
C ASN A 81 -4.44 -14.37 12.23
N THR A 82 -5.32 -15.37 12.42
CA THR A 82 -5.08 -16.43 13.44
C THR A 82 -3.94 -17.38 13.10
N ARG A 83 -3.59 -17.48 11.80
CA ARG A 83 -2.56 -18.41 11.29
C ARG A 83 -1.20 -17.76 11.08
N LEU A 84 -1.13 -16.44 11.06
CA LEU A 84 0.11 -15.71 10.88
C LEU A 84 0.96 -15.68 12.17
N PRO A 85 2.27 -15.44 12.08
CA PRO A 85 3.12 -15.31 13.25
C PRO A 85 2.58 -14.28 14.24
N ALA A 86 2.74 -14.54 15.55
CA ALA A 86 2.25 -13.66 16.61
C ALA A 86 2.66 -12.20 16.36
N GLY A 87 1.74 -11.26 16.56
CA GLY A 87 1.97 -9.84 16.27
C GLY A 87 1.69 -9.41 14.82
N SER A 88 1.38 -10.35 13.93
CA SER A 88 0.89 -10.03 12.59
C SER A 88 -0.48 -9.36 12.65
N ALA A 89 -0.74 -8.48 11.70
CA ALA A 89 -2.01 -7.77 11.55
C ALA A 89 -2.22 -7.45 10.07
N PHE A 90 -2.72 -8.42 9.31
CA PHE A 90 -3.09 -8.25 7.91
C PHE A 90 -4.46 -7.58 7.81
N LYS A 91 -4.55 -6.54 6.98
CA LYS A 91 -5.77 -5.76 6.74
C LYS A 91 -5.70 -5.10 5.36
N LEU A 92 -6.66 -5.38 4.49
CA LEU A 92 -6.79 -4.74 3.19
C LEU A 92 -7.03 -3.23 3.32
N GLU A 93 -6.67 -2.49 2.29
CA GLU A 93 -7.03 -1.08 2.14
C GLU A 93 -7.80 -0.87 0.83
N PHE A 94 -8.93 -0.19 0.92
CA PHE A 94 -9.81 0.10 -0.20
C PHE A 94 -9.61 1.53 -0.66
N ALA A 95 -9.25 1.69 -1.93
CA ALA A 95 -9.30 2.95 -2.63
C ALA A 95 -10.67 3.05 -3.32
N PHE A 96 -11.46 4.06 -2.95
CA PHE A 96 -12.89 4.09 -3.31
C PHE A 96 -13.27 5.27 -4.22
N ASN A 97 -14.28 5.04 -5.05
CA ASN A 97 -14.87 6.02 -5.95
C ASN A 97 -16.35 6.25 -5.64
N GLY A 98 -16.68 7.42 -5.12
CA GLY A 98 -18.04 7.72 -4.67
C GLY A 98 -19.10 7.73 -5.77
N ASN A 99 -18.73 8.03 -7.02
CA ASN A 99 -19.68 8.11 -8.12
C ASN A 99 -20.34 6.76 -8.43
N GLY A 100 -19.64 5.65 -8.20
CA GLY A 100 -20.20 4.30 -8.39
C GLY A 100 -21.37 3.97 -7.45
N ILE A 101 -21.48 4.65 -6.30
CA ILE A 101 -22.68 4.55 -5.46
C ILE A 101 -23.87 5.20 -6.16
N LEU A 102 -23.66 6.37 -6.78
CA LEU A 102 -24.72 7.09 -7.47
C LEU A 102 -25.21 6.30 -8.69
N GLU A 103 -24.30 5.67 -9.41
CA GLU A 103 -24.62 4.82 -10.55
C GLU A 103 -25.47 3.63 -10.10
N ASN A 104 -25.00 2.88 -9.10
CA ASN A 104 -25.70 1.68 -8.64
C ASN A 104 -27.03 1.99 -7.92
N ALA A 105 -27.16 3.17 -7.31
CA ALA A 105 -28.40 3.67 -6.75
C ALA A 105 -29.35 4.29 -7.81
N SER A 106 -28.97 4.32 -9.10
CA SER A 106 -29.70 5.00 -10.18
C SER A 106 -30.04 6.46 -9.85
N SER A 107 -29.10 7.15 -9.20
CA SER A 107 -29.28 8.53 -8.74
C SER A 107 -29.32 9.51 -9.94
N PRO A 108 -30.26 10.46 -9.96
CA PRO A 108 -30.27 11.53 -10.98
C PRO A 108 -29.11 12.53 -10.81
N LEU A 109 -28.33 12.41 -9.73
CA LEU A 109 -27.18 13.26 -9.43
C LEU A 109 -25.84 12.62 -9.83
N LEU A 110 -25.86 11.52 -10.57
CA LEU A 110 -24.67 10.89 -11.14
C LEU A 110 -23.86 11.92 -11.95
N ILE A 111 -22.54 11.96 -11.71
CA ILE A 111 -21.64 12.78 -12.52
C ILE A 111 -21.17 11.93 -13.69
N ASN A 112 -21.60 12.30 -14.90
CA ASN A 112 -21.22 11.62 -16.12
C ASN A 112 -20.18 12.45 -16.87
N VAL A 113 -18.91 12.06 -16.75
CA VAL A 113 -17.75 12.70 -17.40
C VAL A 113 -16.96 11.65 -18.16
N ASN A 114 -16.16 12.08 -19.15
CA ASN A 114 -15.20 11.19 -19.76
C ASN A 114 -14.07 10.90 -18.75
N THR A 115 -13.92 9.64 -18.34
CA THR A 115 -12.90 9.21 -17.38
C THR A 115 -11.59 8.76 -18.02
N GLU A 116 -11.57 8.61 -19.35
CA GLU A 116 -10.45 7.99 -20.06
C GLU A 116 -9.23 8.91 -20.20
N SER A 117 -8.05 8.31 -20.33
CA SER A 117 -6.85 9.05 -20.72
C SER A 117 -6.97 9.58 -22.14
N THR A 118 -6.51 10.81 -22.37
CA THR A 118 -6.47 11.47 -23.69
C THR A 118 -5.04 11.77 -24.14
N VAL A 119 -4.05 11.33 -23.38
CA VAL A 119 -2.63 11.64 -23.56
C VAL A 119 -1.77 10.40 -23.29
N ALA A 120 -0.49 10.45 -23.65
CA ALA A 120 0.44 9.36 -23.35
C ALA A 120 0.67 9.20 -21.83
N LEU A 121 1.01 7.99 -21.40
CA LEU A 121 1.21 7.64 -19.98
C LEU A 121 2.33 8.44 -19.27
N ASP A 122 3.29 8.96 -20.02
CA ASP A 122 4.39 9.79 -19.53
C ASP A 122 4.22 11.28 -19.85
N TYR A 123 3.01 11.69 -20.26
CA TYR A 123 2.72 13.06 -20.62
C TYR A 123 2.92 14.02 -19.43
N LYS A 124 3.88 14.93 -19.59
CA LYS A 124 4.09 16.05 -18.70
C LYS A 124 3.23 17.23 -19.14
N LYS A 125 2.13 17.46 -18.44
CA LYS A 125 1.19 18.55 -18.77
C LYS A 125 1.82 19.93 -18.69
N VAL A 126 1.54 20.77 -19.69
CA VAL A 126 1.87 22.21 -19.65
C VAL A 126 0.98 22.90 -18.61
N PRO A 127 1.52 23.62 -17.61
CA PRO A 127 0.71 24.22 -16.56
C PRO A 127 -0.33 25.20 -17.10
N GLY A 128 -1.55 25.15 -16.57
CA GLY A 128 -2.66 26.02 -16.95
C GLY A 128 -3.40 25.63 -18.23
N THR A 129 -3.03 24.53 -18.91
CA THR A 129 -3.77 23.99 -20.06
C THR A 129 -4.80 22.94 -19.63
N GLY A 130 -5.39 22.23 -20.59
CA GLY A 130 -6.43 21.23 -20.36
C GLY A 130 -7.83 21.83 -20.55
N THR A 131 -8.85 20.98 -20.50
CA THR A 131 -10.26 21.38 -20.62
C THR A 131 -11.05 20.71 -19.52
N ASN A 132 -11.87 21.48 -18.81
CA ASN A 132 -12.70 20.96 -17.74
C ASN A 132 -13.64 19.87 -18.30
N ARG A 133 -13.58 18.67 -17.70
CA ARG A 133 -14.54 17.59 -17.98
C ARG A 133 -15.74 17.68 -17.06
N TRP A 134 -15.56 18.20 -15.85
CA TRP A 134 -16.66 18.35 -14.89
C TRP A 134 -17.67 19.42 -15.33
N PRO A 135 -18.97 19.19 -15.06
CA PRO A 135 -19.99 20.19 -15.33
C PRO A 135 -19.78 21.42 -14.43
N ALA A 136 -19.96 22.62 -14.99
CA ALA A 136 -19.79 23.88 -14.26
C ALA A 136 -20.70 24.01 -13.01
N SER A 137 -21.79 23.25 -12.96
CA SER A 137 -22.70 23.15 -11.81
C SER A 137 -23.17 21.71 -11.64
N PHE A 138 -23.15 21.24 -10.39
CA PHE A 138 -23.69 19.95 -9.97
C PHE A 138 -24.13 20.01 -8.50
N SER A 139 -24.92 19.03 -8.06
CA SER A 139 -25.41 18.96 -6.68
C SER A 139 -24.84 17.74 -5.95
N THR A 140 -24.44 17.96 -4.70
CA THR A 140 -24.06 16.88 -3.77
C THR A 140 -25.14 16.62 -2.72
N ALA A 141 -26.37 17.09 -2.95
CA ALA A 141 -27.52 16.86 -2.08
C ALA A 141 -28.11 15.46 -2.32
N TRP A 142 -27.27 14.42 -2.14
CA TRP A 142 -27.65 13.05 -2.42
C TRP A 142 -28.67 12.53 -1.40
N THR A 143 -29.69 11.84 -1.90
CA THR A 143 -30.67 11.10 -1.11
C THR A 143 -30.79 9.69 -1.67
N GLY A 144 -31.33 8.75 -0.88
CA GLY A 144 -31.57 7.39 -1.37
C GLY A 144 -30.31 6.54 -1.64
N LEU A 145 -29.14 6.93 -1.11
CA LEU A 145 -27.88 6.18 -1.31
C LEU A 145 -27.95 4.72 -0.86
N THR A 146 -28.82 4.38 0.10
CA THR A 146 -29.06 3.00 0.55
C THR A 146 -29.73 2.11 -0.49
N ALA A 147 -30.14 2.65 -1.65
CA ALA A 147 -30.53 1.85 -2.80
C ALA A 147 -29.33 1.09 -3.40
N ASP A 148 -28.09 1.57 -3.21
CA ASP A 148 -26.90 0.76 -3.46
C ASP A 148 -26.70 -0.24 -2.29
N PRO A 149 -26.80 -1.56 -2.53
CA PRO A 149 -26.65 -2.56 -1.47
C PRO A 149 -25.29 -2.53 -0.78
N LEU A 150 -24.23 -2.13 -1.51
CA LEU A 150 -22.89 -2.05 -0.95
C LEU A 150 -22.75 -0.85 0.00
N PHE A 151 -23.29 0.31 -0.39
CA PHE A 151 -23.41 1.46 0.51
C PHE A 151 -24.23 1.12 1.74
N ALA A 152 -25.40 0.48 1.57
CA ALA A 152 -26.26 0.07 2.68
C ALA A 152 -25.53 -0.89 3.63
N PHE A 153 -24.79 -1.88 3.11
CA PHE A 153 -23.99 -2.79 3.91
C PHE A 153 -22.88 -2.05 4.69
N LEU A 154 -22.10 -1.21 4.02
CA LEU A 154 -20.99 -0.48 4.64
C LEU A 154 -21.46 0.52 5.70
N THR A 155 -22.62 1.15 5.50
CA THR A 155 -23.16 2.15 6.43
C THR A 155 -24.06 1.56 7.53
N ALA A 156 -24.45 0.29 7.42
CA ALA A 156 -25.21 -0.40 8.47
C ALA A 156 -24.49 -0.43 9.83
N SER A 157 -23.15 -0.44 9.84
CA SER A 157 -22.37 -0.31 11.08
C SER A 157 -20.93 0.14 10.83
N GLN A 158 -20.34 0.84 11.82
CA GLN A 158 -18.90 1.11 11.81
C GLN A 158 -18.05 -0.17 11.83
N ALA A 159 -18.61 -1.28 12.33
CA ALA A 159 -17.94 -2.56 12.35
C ALA A 159 -17.67 -3.07 10.92
N ASN A 160 -18.53 -2.78 9.95
CA ASN A 160 -18.31 -3.14 8.53
C ASN A 160 -17.24 -2.26 7.86
N GLN A 161 -17.10 -1.01 8.30
CA GLN A 161 -16.13 -0.05 7.76
C GLN A 161 -14.72 -0.33 8.27
N ASN A 162 -14.58 -0.63 9.57
CA ASN A 162 -13.28 -0.84 10.22
C ASN A 162 -12.62 -2.19 9.87
N ARG A 163 -13.22 -3.01 9.00
CA ARG A 163 -12.61 -4.28 8.54
C ARG A 163 -11.50 -4.06 7.52
N VAL A 164 -11.43 -2.88 6.93
CA VAL A 164 -10.43 -2.44 5.96
C VAL A 164 -9.96 -1.01 6.29
N ASN A 165 -8.83 -0.61 5.74
CA ASN A 165 -8.43 0.79 5.70
C ASN A 165 -9.00 1.44 4.43
N TRP A 166 -9.07 2.77 4.39
CA TRP A 166 -9.73 3.51 3.33
C TRP A 166 -8.87 4.68 2.88
N VAL A 167 -8.79 4.87 1.57
CA VAL A 167 -8.11 5.97 0.91
C VAL A 167 -8.96 6.45 -0.26
N THR A 168 -8.88 7.74 -0.62
CA THR A 168 -9.61 8.25 -1.78
C THR A 168 -9.01 7.67 -3.07
N HIS A 169 -9.87 7.32 -4.02
CA HIS A 169 -9.48 6.99 -5.40
C HIS A 169 -10.05 7.97 -6.42
N THR A 170 -10.34 9.21 -5.98
CA THR A 170 -11.17 10.22 -6.69
C THR A 170 -12.65 9.85 -6.76
N PHE A 171 -13.52 10.79 -7.13
CA PHE A 171 -14.97 10.58 -7.13
C PHE A 171 -15.43 9.80 -8.36
N THR A 172 -15.10 10.25 -9.57
CA THR A 172 -15.58 9.65 -10.83
C THR A 172 -14.58 8.68 -11.45
N HIS A 173 -13.35 8.64 -10.95
CA HIS A 173 -12.23 7.93 -11.60
C HIS A 173 -11.76 8.61 -12.89
N GLU A 174 -11.88 9.95 -12.98
CA GLU A 174 -11.31 10.72 -14.10
C GLU A 174 -9.78 10.61 -14.15
N ASN A 175 -9.21 10.21 -15.28
CA ASN A 175 -7.77 10.26 -15.50
C ASN A 175 -7.23 11.70 -15.37
N LEU A 176 -6.19 11.87 -14.56
CA LEU A 176 -5.65 13.15 -14.12
C LEU A 176 -4.44 13.65 -14.92
N ASP A 177 -4.01 12.96 -15.98
CA ASP A 177 -2.80 13.31 -16.74
C ASP A 177 -2.94 14.65 -17.47
N ASP A 178 -4.12 14.95 -18.02
CA ASP A 178 -4.43 16.24 -18.67
C ASP A 178 -5.54 17.04 -17.94
N ALA A 179 -5.97 16.58 -16.75
CA ALA A 179 -7.01 17.22 -15.96
C ALA A 179 -6.62 18.63 -15.51
N THR A 180 -7.63 19.48 -15.33
CA THR A 180 -7.45 20.86 -14.84
C THR A 180 -7.49 20.92 -13.31
N THR A 181 -7.00 22.02 -12.72
CA THR A 181 -7.17 22.30 -11.29
C THR A 181 -8.64 22.23 -10.85
N TYR A 182 -9.56 22.65 -11.72
CA TYR A 182 -10.99 22.61 -11.44
C TYR A 182 -11.49 21.17 -11.29
N ASP A 183 -11.20 20.31 -12.29
CA ASP A 183 -11.62 18.90 -12.29
C ASP A 183 -11.04 18.17 -11.08
N VAL A 184 -9.73 18.31 -10.81
CA VAL A 184 -9.08 17.67 -9.65
C VAL A 184 -9.71 18.15 -8.34
N THR A 185 -10.05 19.44 -8.22
CA THR A 185 -10.72 19.95 -7.02
C THR A 185 -12.11 19.34 -6.86
N CYS A 186 -12.88 19.23 -7.94
CA CYS A 186 -14.19 18.60 -7.94
C CYS A 186 -14.11 17.11 -7.59
N GLU A 187 -13.17 16.37 -8.18
CA GLU A 187 -12.89 14.96 -7.88
C GLU A 187 -12.66 14.75 -6.39
N ILE A 188 -11.75 15.52 -5.78
CA ILE A 188 -11.38 15.32 -4.38
C ILE A 188 -12.48 15.78 -3.43
N GLN A 189 -13.00 16.99 -3.60
CA GLN A 189 -13.98 17.53 -2.66
C GLN A 189 -15.29 16.72 -2.67
N THR A 190 -15.70 16.26 -3.85
CA THR A 190 -16.90 15.44 -3.98
C THR A 190 -16.69 14.06 -3.37
N ASN A 191 -15.50 13.45 -3.54
CA ASN A 191 -15.22 12.16 -2.91
C ASN A 191 -15.11 12.26 -1.38
N VAL A 192 -14.57 13.37 -0.85
CA VAL A 192 -14.58 13.63 0.60
C VAL A 192 -16.01 13.76 1.14
N LYS A 193 -16.91 14.42 0.42
CA LYS A 193 -18.34 14.46 0.79
C LYS A 193 -18.96 13.06 0.79
N MET A 194 -18.60 12.20 -0.17
CA MET A 194 -19.06 10.80 -0.15
C MET A 194 -18.45 10.01 1.01
N ALA A 195 -17.19 10.24 1.36
CA ALA A 195 -16.56 9.67 2.55
C ALA A 195 -17.30 10.06 3.84
N GLN A 196 -17.87 11.27 3.91
CA GLN A 196 -18.73 11.70 5.02
C GLN A 196 -20.03 10.89 5.07
N GLN A 197 -20.69 10.65 3.92
CA GLN A 197 -21.88 9.80 3.82
C GLN A 197 -21.58 8.35 4.21
N LEU A 198 -20.40 7.84 3.84
CA LEU A 198 -19.91 6.53 4.25
C LEU A 198 -19.47 6.48 5.72
N GLY A 199 -19.36 7.61 6.43
CA GLY A 199 -18.93 7.67 7.83
C GLY A 199 -17.43 7.44 8.06
N LEU A 200 -16.60 7.63 7.03
CA LEU A 200 -15.15 7.36 7.07
C LEU A 200 -14.32 8.53 7.61
N VAL A 201 -14.76 9.77 7.38
CA VAL A 201 -13.98 10.96 7.76
C VAL A 201 -13.71 11.00 9.26
N GLY A 202 -12.44 11.22 9.64
CA GLY A 202 -11.99 11.28 11.02
C GLY A 202 -11.84 9.93 11.71
N LYS A 203 -12.07 8.81 11.02
CA LYS A 203 -11.87 7.46 11.58
C LYS A 203 -10.40 7.03 11.50
N ALA A 204 -9.99 6.18 12.43
CA ALA A 204 -8.61 5.65 12.49
C ALA A 204 -8.22 4.83 11.25
N TRP A 205 -9.21 4.31 10.51
CA TRP A 205 -9.03 3.53 9.29
C TRP A 205 -9.14 4.38 8.01
N TRP A 206 -9.20 5.71 8.11
CA TRP A 206 -9.29 6.62 6.96
C TRP A 206 -7.97 7.37 6.77
N SER A 207 -7.46 7.44 5.54
CA SER A 207 -6.26 8.20 5.14
C SER A 207 -6.64 9.57 4.56
N PRO A 208 -6.74 10.64 5.38
CA PRO A 208 -7.06 11.99 4.89
C PRO A 208 -5.93 12.67 4.09
N ASN A 209 -4.69 12.19 4.15
CA ASN A 209 -3.54 12.87 3.55
C ASN A 209 -2.93 12.15 2.35
N SER A 210 -3.52 11.03 1.94
CA SER A 210 -3.03 10.20 0.85
C SER A 210 -4.11 9.88 -0.19
N ILE A 211 -3.68 9.55 -1.40
CA ILE A 211 -4.53 9.19 -2.53
C ILE A 211 -3.94 8.02 -3.31
N VAL A 212 -4.80 7.17 -3.85
CA VAL A 212 -4.47 6.38 -5.04
C VAL A 212 -5.02 7.15 -6.24
N THR A 213 -4.18 7.62 -7.17
CA THR A 213 -4.71 8.33 -8.34
C THR A 213 -5.28 7.33 -9.34
N PRO A 214 -6.41 7.65 -10.00
CA PRO A 214 -7.03 6.76 -10.98
C PRO A 214 -6.01 6.45 -12.08
N GLN A 215 -5.80 5.17 -12.39
CA GLN A 215 -4.81 4.72 -13.40
C GLN A 215 -3.36 5.20 -13.14
N ILE A 216 -3.02 5.54 -11.88
CA ILE A 216 -1.72 6.14 -11.53
C ILE A 216 -1.43 7.41 -12.37
N SER A 217 -2.48 8.16 -12.69
CA SER A 217 -2.41 9.36 -13.52
C SER A 217 -2.11 10.62 -12.69
N GLY A 218 -1.77 11.71 -13.37
CA GLY A 218 -1.59 13.05 -12.80
C GLY A 218 -0.26 13.28 -12.08
N LEU A 219 0.60 12.27 -11.97
CA LEU A 219 1.89 12.37 -11.28
C LEU A 219 2.93 13.22 -12.06
N PHE A 220 2.68 13.51 -13.33
CA PHE A 220 3.45 14.43 -14.18
C PHE A 220 2.70 15.74 -14.50
N ASN A 221 1.54 15.94 -13.87
CA ASN A 221 0.70 17.12 -14.04
C ASN A 221 0.85 18.06 -12.83
N GLY A 222 1.53 19.19 -13.02
CA GLY A 222 1.83 20.13 -11.93
C GLY A 222 0.59 20.80 -11.34
N ASP A 223 -0.45 21.01 -12.16
CA ASP A 223 -1.73 21.56 -11.72
C ASP A 223 -2.43 20.56 -10.80
N THR A 224 -2.43 19.28 -11.18
CA THR A 224 -2.97 18.18 -10.35
C THR A 224 -2.24 18.10 -9.01
N LEU A 225 -0.90 18.04 -9.02
CA LEU A 225 -0.12 17.93 -7.78
C LEU A 225 -0.31 19.14 -6.85
N ALA A 226 -0.45 20.33 -7.42
CA ALA A 226 -0.80 21.54 -6.66
C ALA A 226 -2.21 21.46 -6.07
N ALA A 227 -3.21 21.04 -6.85
CA ALA A 227 -4.59 20.91 -6.42
C ALA A 227 -4.74 19.86 -5.29
N LEU A 228 -4.12 18.68 -5.46
CA LEU A 228 -4.07 17.62 -4.43
C LEU A 228 -3.48 18.16 -3.13
N THR A 229 -2.33 18.84 -3.20
CA THR A 229 -1.67 19.43 -2.03
C THR A 229 -2.55 20.48 -1.35
N ALA A 230 -3.25 21.31 -2.12
CA ALA A 230 -4.18 22.30 -1.58
C ALA A 230 -5.39 21.68 -0.86
N GLN A 231 -5.76 20.44 -1.20
CA GLN A 231 -6.78 19.65 -0.48
C GLN A 231 -6.19 18.83 0.68
N GLY A 232 -4.90 18.97 0.99
CA GLY A 232 -4.23 18.22 2.07
C GLY A 232 -3.74 16.82 1.68
N LEU A 233 -3.86 16.43 0.41
CA LEU A 233 -3.36 15.16 -0.13
C LEU A 233 -1.92 15.34 -0.58
N THR A 234 -0.97 14.93 0.25
CA THR A 234 0.47 15.18 0.06
C THR A 234 1.24 13.95 -0.39
N THR A 235 0.60 12.77 -0.35
CA THR A 235 1.22 11.50 -0.73
C THR A 235 0.32 10.73 -1.68
N ALA A 236 0.88 10.21 -2.78
CA ALA A 236 0.22 9.24 -3.64
C ALA A 236 0.95 7.88 -3.61
N VAL A 237 0.37 6.87 -4.26
CA VAL A 237 1.12 5.69 -4.73
C VAL A 237 1.49 5.83 -6.20
N GLY A 238 2.59 5.22 -6.59
CA GLY A 238 3.07 5.16 -7.97
C GLY A 238 2.82 3.81 -8.61
N ASP A 239 3.67 3.45 -9.56
CA ASP A 239 3.72 2.12 -10.16
C ASP A 239 5.17 1.74 -10.49
N ASN A 240 5.62 0.61 -9.97
CA ASN A 240 6.97 0.10 -10.13
C ASN A 240 7.26 -0.49 -11.52
N SER A 241 6.26 -0.73 -12.39
CA SER A 241 6.54 -1.01 -13.82
C SER A 241 6.96 0.23 -14.60
N ARG A 242 6.63 1.42 -14.11
CA ARG A 242 6.95 2.70 -14.77
C ARG A 242 8.29 3.22 -14.28
N ALA A 243 9.36 3.01 -15.04
CA ALA A 243 10.72 3.40 -14.67
C ALA A 243 10.86 4.91 -14.32
N ASN A 244 10.01 5.78 -14.88
CA ASN A 244 9.96 7.22 -14.57
C ASN A 244 9.28 7.56 -13.22
N LEU A 245 8.68 6.58 -12.54
CA LEU A 245 8.07 6.68 -11.20
C LEU A 245 8.79 5.84 -10.14
N VAL A 246 9.89 5.17 -10.51
CA VAL A 246 10.71 4.40 -9.58
C VAL A 246 11.81 5.29 -8.98
N PRO A 247 11.95 5.38 -7.65
CA PRO A 247 13.02 6.15 -7.03
C PRO A 247 14.38 5.46 -7.19
N ALA A 248 15.44 6.27 -7.24
CA ALA A 248 16.82 5.76 -7.33
C ALA A 248 17.20 4.89 -6.11
N ASP A 249 16.79 5.30 -4.90
CA ASP A 249 16.74 4.40 -3.74
C ASP A 249 15.34 3.82 -3.62
N LYS A 250 15.25 2.51 -3.86
CA LYS A 250 14.03 1.70 -3.77
C LYS A 250 13.35 1.69 -2.39
N TYR A 251 14.00 2.22 -1.35
CA TYR A 251 13.43 2.37 -0.01
C TYR A 251 12.89 3.78 0.27
N GLN A 252 12.91 4.67 -0.71
CA GLN A 252 12.47 6.05 -0.60
C GLN A 252 11.19 6.31 -1.40
N PHE A 253 10.63 7.50 -1.23
CA PHE A 253 9.64 8.02 -2.15
C PHE A 253 10.27 8.32 -3.52
N TRP A 254 9.51 8.12 -4.59
CA TRP A 254 9.71 8.96 -5.76
C TRP A 254 9.21 10.38 -5.43
N ARG A 255 9.95 11.40 -5.83
CA ARG A 255 9.61 12.80 -5.55
C ARG A 255 9.53 13.57 -6.85
N SER A 256 8.39 14.23 -7.06
CA SER A 256 8.24 15.12 -8.20
C SER A 256 9.23 16.29 -8.10
N ASN A 257 9.63 16.81 -9.24
CA ASN A 257 10.39 18.04 -9.35
C ASN A 257 9.91 18.84 -10.57
N THR A 258 10.43 20.06 -10.72
CA THR A 258 10.05 20.95 -11.83
C THR A 258 10.31 20.32 -13.20
N SER A 259 11.36 19.51 -13.36
CA SER A 259 11.68 18.88 -14.65
C SER A 259 10.76 17.70 -14.98
N THR A 260 10.33 16.91 -13.98
CA THR A 260 9.43 15.77 -14.21
C THR A 260 7.98 16.18 -14.31
N SER A 261 7.50 17.04 -13.41
CA SER A 261 6.06 17.21 -13.18
C SER A 261 5.59 18.66 -13.09
N ASN A 262 6.48 19.64 -13.31
CA ASN A 262 6.17 21.07 -13.06
C ASN A 262 5.74 21.38 -11.61
N TYR A 263 6.06 20.49 -10.66
CA TYR A 263 5.76 20.64 -9.23
C TYR A 263 6.90 20.01 -8.43
N ASN A 264 7.36 20.65 -7.36
CA ASN A 264 8.50 20.18 -6.59
C ASN A 264 8.10 19.62 -5.23
N GLY A 265 8.52 18.39 -4.95
CA GLY A 265 8.45 17.79 -3.63
C GLY A 265 7.18 17.00 -3.31
N TYR A 266 6.31 16.71 -4.29
CA TYR A 266 5.20 15.79 -4.07
C TYR A 266 5.75 14.37 -3.88
N THR A 267 5.33 13.68 -2.82
CA THR A 267 5.84 12.35 -2.48
C THR A 267 4.96 11.23 -3.02
N VAL A 268 5.58 10.24 -3.64
CA VAL A 268 4.90 9.06 -4.20
C VAL A 268 5.53 7.80 -3.63
N ILE A 269 4.74 6.99 -2.93
CA ILE A 269 5.16 5.68 -2.42
C ILE A 269 5.26 4.73 -3.61
N PRO A 270 6.41 4.06 -3.83
CA PRO A 270 6.52 3.05 -4.87
C PRO A 270 5.54 1.91 -4.60
N ARG A 271 4.69 1.55 -5.56
CA ARG A 271 3.69 0.47 -5.44
C ARG A 271 4.00 -0.60 -6.46
N SER A 272 3.91 -1.85 -6.02
CA SER A 272 4.20 -2.99 -6.87
C SER A 272 2.93 -3.45 -7.59
N PRO A 273 2.95 -3.57 -8.93
CA PRO A 273 1.92 -4.31 -9.64
C PRO A 273 1.99 -5.79 -9.26
N THR A 274 0.93 -6.52 -9.60
CA THR A 274 0.84 -7.97 -9.44
C THR A 274 0.41 -8.61 -10.75
N GLU A 275 0.64 -9.92 -10.89
CA GLU A 275 0.09 -10.68 -12.02
C GLU A 275 -1.39 -11.07 -11.75
N VAL A 276 -2.10 -10.22 -11.01
CA VAL A 276 -3.54 -10.26 -10.76
C VAL A 276 -4.13 -8.99 -11.37
N TYR A 277 -4.68 -9.13 -12.57
CA TYR A 277 -5.00 -7.99 -13.43
C TYR A 277 -6.29 -7.28 -13.01
N TYR A 278 -6.35 -5.97 -13.25
CA TYR A 278 -7.47 -5.12 -12.80
C TYR A 278 -8.84 -5.57 -13.30
N THR A 279 -8.90 -6.07 -14.54
CA THR A 279 -10.11 -6.54 -15.22
C THR A 279 -10.50 -7.97 -14.88
N SER A 280 -9.73 -8.68 -14.04
CA SER A 280 -9.93 -10.11 -13.78
C SER A 280 -10.76 -10.37 -12.53
N ASP A 281 -11.89 -11.05 -12.71
CA ASP A 281 -12.76 -11.50 -11.61
C ASP A 281 -12.78 -13.03 -11.44
N THR A 282 -12.10 -13.78 -12.33
CA THR A 282 -11.90 -15.23 -12.21
C THR A 282 -10.44 -15.63 -12.48
N VAL A 283 -10.00 -16.76 -11.91
CA VAL A 283 -8.65 -17.30 -12.16
C VAL A 283 -8.44 -17.62 -13.63
N ASP A 284 -9.42 -18.21 -14.30
CA ASP A 284 -9.31 -18.58 -15.71
C ASP A 284 -9.10 -17.36 -16.61
N GLN A 285 -9.85 -16.28 -16.35
CA GLN A 285 -9.65 -15.02 -17.06
C GLN A 285 -8.24 -14.47 -16.81
N ASN A 286 -7.78 -14.45 -15.56
CA ASN A 286 -6.45 -13.93 -15.22
C ASN A 286 -5.33 -14.74 -15.90
N VAL A 287 -5.44 -16.07 -15.90
CA VAL A 287 -4.52 -16.97 -16.62
C VAL A 287 -4.55 -16.70 -18.13
N GLN A 288 -5.73 -16.44 -18.70
CA GLN A 288 -5.85 -16.12 -20.12
C GLN A 288 -5.19 -14.79 -20.48
N ILE A 289 -5.36 -13.74 -19.65
CA ILE A 289 -4.67 -12.45 -19.83
C ILE A 289 -3.17 -12.66 -19.72
N TYR A 290 -2.68 -13.33 -18.67
CA TYR A 290 -1.26 -13.62 -18.47
C TYR A 290 -0.64 -14.30 -19.70
N ASN A 291 -1.32 -15.32 -20.23
CA ASN A 291 -0.84 -16.04 -21.41
C ASN A 291 -0.96 -15.25 -22.70
N THR A 292 -1.85 -14.26 -22.77
CA THR A 292 -1.91 -13.32 -23.90
C THR A 292 -0.69 -12.39 -23.91
N ILE A 293 -0.25 -11.95 -22.73
CA ILE A 293 0.88 -11.03 -22.57
C ILE A 293 2.22 -11.78 -22.69
N TYR A 294 2.36 -12.91 -22.00
CA TYR A 294 3.64 -13.60 -21.79
C TYR A 294 3.76 -14.96 -22.48
N GLY A 295 2.70 -15.45 -23.12
CA GLY A 295 2.68 -16.81 -23.68
C GLY A 295 3.73 -17.03 -24.77
N THR A 296 4.10 -15.98 -25.52
CA THR A 296 5.16 -16.04 -26.55
C THR A 296 6.54 -16.25 -25.92
N GLN A 297 6.78 -15.64 -24.76
CA GLN A 297 8.08 -15.62 -24.08
C GLN A 297 8.25 -16.79 -23.10
N LEU A 298 7.17 -17.19 -22.42
CA LEU A 298 7.20 -18.14 -21.30
C LEU A 298 6.47 -19.46 -21.61
N GLY A 299 5.79 -19.56 -22.76
CA GLY A 299 4.83 -20.62 -23.04
C GLY A 299 3.55 -20.49 -22.20
N THR A 300 2.59 -21.40 -22.43
CA THR A 300 1.35 -21.44 -21.64
C THR A 300 1.63 -21.76 -20.18
N SER A 301 1.25 -20.85 -19.30
CA SER A 301 1.41 -20.91 -17.86
C SER A 301 0.08 -21.23 -17.18
N THR A 302 0.13 -22.10 -16.16
CA THR A 302 -1.00 -22.37 -15.26
C THR A 302 -1.04 -21.34 -14.12
N TRP A 303 -2.17 -21.27 -13.41
CA TRP A 303 -2.29 -20.40 -12.23
C TRP A 303 -1.21 -20.67 -11.16
N ALA A 304 -0.89 -21.95 -10.91
CA ALA A 304 0.17 -22.31 -9.97
C ALA A 304 1.56 -21.82 -10.40
N GLN A 305 1.86 -21.82 -11.71
CA GLN A 305 3.12 -21.28 -12.23
C GLN A 305 3.18 -19.76 -12.14
N ILE A 306 2.05 -19.07 -12.34
CA ILE A 306 1.95 -17.61 -12.15
C ILE A 306 2.21 -17.27 -10.67
N LEU A 307 1.53 -17.97 -9.75
CA LEU A 307 1.73 -17.82 -8.31
C LEU A 307 3.18 -18.09 -7.85
N GLU A 308 3.89 -19.03 -8.48
CA GLU A 308 5.31 -19.27 -8.17
C GLU A 308 6.21 -18.13 -8.66
N ARG A 309 5.91 -17.52 -9.81
CA ARG A 309 6.64 -16.33 -10.28
C ARG A 309 6.35 -15.11 -9.40
N GLU A 310 5.12 -14.98 -8.92
CA GLU A 310 4.77 -13.97 -7.91
C GLU A 310 5.55 -14.19 -6.61
N ASN A 311 5.70 -15.43 -6.14
CA ASN A 311 6.59 -15.73 -5.00
C ASN A 311 8.03 -15.31 -5.27
N ALA A 312 8.57 -15.61 -6.45
CA ALA A 312 9.94 -15.25 -6.82
C ALA A 312 10.18 -13.72 -6.78
N ARG A 313 9.13 -12.92 -6.98
CA ARG A 313 9.17 -11.46 -6.97
C ARG A 313 8.89 -10.86 -5.59
N VAL A 314 7.86 -11.35 -4.90
CA VAL A 314 7.37 -10.75 -3.65
C VAL A 314 8.23 -11.15 -2.45
N ILE A 315 8.73 -12.39 -2.41
CA ILE A 315 9.53 -12.87 -1.28
C ILE A 315 10.83 -12.05 -1.09
N PRO A 316 11.60 -11.72 -2.15
CA PRO A 316 12.71 -10.77 -2.01
C PRO A 316 12.32 -9.39 -1.51
N MET A 317 11.11 -8.91 -1.82
CA MET A 317 10.61 -7.63 -1.33
C MET A 317 10.36 -7.69 0.18
N LEU A 318 9.64 -8.72 0.65
CA LEU A 318 9.34 -8.92 2.07
C LEU A 318 10.62 -9.16 2.89
N LEU A 319 11.49 -10.08 2.45
CA LEU A 319 12.78 -10.35 3.11
C LEU A 319 13.76 -9.18 2.99
N GLY A 320 13.58 -8.32 1.99
CA GLY A 320 14.38 -7.12 1.78
C GLY A 320 13.85 -5.89 2.51
N PHE A 321 12.76 -6.00 3.27
CA PHE A 321 12.04 -4.90 3.93
C PHE A 321 11.66 -3.77 2.98
N ARG A 322 11.23 -4.13 1.76
CA ARG A 322 10.50 -3.22 0.88
C ARG A 322 9.10 -3.05 1.46
N HIS A 323 8.68 -1.81 1.61
CA HIS A 323 7.39 -1.45 2.20
C HIS A 323 6.37 -0.99 1.16
N ASP A 324 6.70 -1.19 -0.11
CA ASP A 324 5.86 -0.97 -1.26
C ASP A 324 4.53 -1.72 -1.11
N PRO A 325 3.36 -1.06 -1.24
CA PRO A 325 2.09 -1.76 -1.31
C PRO A 325 1.97 -2.56 -2.62
N HIS A 326 0.99 -3.46 -2.68
CA HIS A 326 0.66 -4.28 -3.84
C HIS A 326 -0.70 -3.86 -4.39
N MET A 327 -0.75 -3.66 -5.71
CA MET A 327 -1.93 -3.22 -6.44
C MET A 327 -2.86 -4.38 -6.78
N PHE A 328 -4.15 -4.17 -6.51
CA PHE A 328 -5.29 -5.00 -6.88
C PHE A 328 -6.49 -4.10 -7.15
N HIS A 329 -7.58 -4.67 -7.64
CA HIS A 329 -8.82 -3.97 -7.97
C HIS A 329 -10.04 -4.74 -7.45
N GLN A 330 -11.18 -4.05 -7.33
CA GLN A 330 -12.39 -4.60 -6.71
C GLN A 330 -12.84 -5.95 -7.30
N ALA A 331 -12.64 -6.15 -8.60
CA ALA A 331 -12.98 -7.39 -9.30
C ALA A 331 -12.23 -8.61 -8.75
N ASN A 332 -10.99 -8.41 -8.28
CA ASN A 332 -10.15 -9.47 -7.74
C ASN A 332 -10.65 -10.03 -6.40
N LEU A 333 -11.67 -9.41 -5.79
CA LEU A 333 -12.29 -9.83 -4.53
C LEU A 333 -13.47 -10.80 -4.71
N ARG A 334 -13.96 -11.05 -5.93
CA ARG A 334 -15.07 -11.97 -6.21
C ARG A 334 -14.79 -13.37 -5.64
N ASN A 335 -15.64 -13.85 -4.73
CA ASN A 335 -15.40 -15.13 -4.05
C ASN A 335 -16.65 -16.00 -3.86
N ILE A 336 -17.85 -15.45 -3.61
CA ILE A 336 -18.97 -16.27 -3.12
C ILE A 336 -19.45 -17.30 -4.16
N ASP A 337 -19.22 -17.03 -5.43
CA ASP A 337 -19.62 -17.85 -6.58
C ASP A 337 -18.43 -18.44 -7.34
N GLN A 338 -17.22 -18.35 -6.77
CA GLN A 338 -16.03 -19.00 -7.31
C GLN A 338 -16.02 -20.50 -6.99
N PRO A 339 -15.33 -21.34 -7.79
CA PRO A 339 -15.09 -22.73 -7.43
C PRO A 339 -14.31 -22.83 -6.12
N SER A 340 -14.54 -23.92 -5.38
CA SER A 340 -13.72 -24.20 -4.18
C SER A 340 -12.33 -24.63 -4.61
N VAL A 341 -11.31 -24.03 -4.02
CA VAL A 341 -9.89 -24.34 -4.25
C VAL A 341 -9.19 -24.60 -2.93
N THR A 342 -7.97 -25.14 -2.98
CA THR A 342 -7.08 -25.24 -1.82
C THR A 342 -5.77 -24.53 -2.13
N ILE A 343 -5.43 -23.50 -1.35
CA ILE A 343 -4.16 -22.76 -1.43
C ILE A 343 -3.51 -22.79 -0.05
N GLY A 344 -2.28 -23.30 0.02
CA GLY A 344 -1.61 -23.53 1.30
C GLY A 344 -2.46 -24.44 2.21
N SER A 345 -2.79 -23.96 3.41
CA SER A 345 -3.65 -24.67 4.35
C SER A 345 -5.14 -24.33 4.22
N LYS A 346 -5.53 -23.44 3.30
CA LYS A 346 -6.90 -22.93 3.21
C LYS A 346 -7.66 -23.58 2.06
N THR A 347 -8.79 -24.20 2.40
CA THR A 347 -9.79 -24.67 1.42
C THR A 347 -11.05 -23.82 1.51
N GLY A 348 -11.59 -23.41 0.36
CA GLY A 348 -12.84 -22.66 0.27
C GLY A 348 -13.02 -22.00 -1.08
N ARG A 349 -14.07 -21.20 -1.22
CA ARG A 349 -14.24 -20.30 -2.36
C ARG A 349 -13.40 -19.06 -2.12
N LEU A 350 -12.25 -18.99 -2.75
CA LEU A 350 -11.27 -17.92 -2.57
C LEU A 350 -11.19 -17.08 -3.84
N SER A 351 -11.25 -15.76 -3.70
CA SER A 351 -10.97 -14.82 -4.78
C SER A 351 -9.53 -14.92 -5.26
N ILE A 352 -9.24 -14.33 -6.43
CA ILE A 352 -7.87 -14.32 -6.99
C ILE A 352 -6.90 -13.63 -6.01
N LEU A 353 -7.32 -12.51 -5.41
CA LEU A 353 -6.54 -11.82 -4.38
C LEU A 353 -6.30 -12.73 -3.16
N GLN A 354 -7.33 -13.41 -2.64
CA GLN A 354 -7.16 -14.30 -1.49
C GLN A 354 -6.17 -15.43 -1.82
N GLN A 355 -6.26 -16.02 -3.02
CA GLN A 355 -5.34 -17.06 -3.46
C GLN A 355 -3.90 -16.54 -3.57
N TRP A 356 -3.69 -15.33 -4.10
CA TRP A 356 -2.38 -14.69 -4.15
C TRP A 356 -1.79 -14.46 -2.75
N VAL A 357 -2.58 -13.89 -1.83
CA VAL A 357 -2.14 -13.58 -0.46
C VAL A 357 -1.80 -14.86 0.31
N GLU A 358 -2.66 -15.89 0.24
CA GLU A 358 -2.40 -17.18 0.88
C GLU A 358 -1.11 -17.82 0.34
N ASN A 359 -0.88 -17.75 -0.98
CA ASN A 359 0.32 -18.31 -1.60
C ASN A 359 1.60 -17.58 -1.15
N VAL A 360 1.59 -16.24 -1.18
CA VAL A 360 2.73 -15.41 -0.74
C VAL A 360 3.03 -15.63 0.74
N LEU A 361 2.00 -15.61 1.61
CA LEU A 361 2.20 -15.75 3.05
C LEU A 361 2.57 -17.17 3.45
N ALA A 362 2.05 -18.20 2.78
CA ALA A 362 2.51 -19.57 2.98
C ALA A 362 4.01 -19.71 2.63
N LYS A 363 4.45 -19.13 1.51
CA LYS A 363 5.87 -19.14 1.14
C LYS A 363 6.71 -18.35 2.13
N TYR A 364 6.30 -17.14 2.51
CA TYR A 364 7.01 -16.30 3.46
C TYR A 364 7.16 -16.97 4.84
N THR A 365 6.06 -17.52 5.38
CA THR A 365 6.07 -18.16 6.71
C THR A 365 6.81 -19.49 6.73
N SER A 366 7.03 -20.13 5.57
CA SER A 366 7.93 -21.29 5.45
C SER A 366 9.42 -20.93 5.63
N LEU A 367 9.77 -19.65 5.48
CA LEU A 367 11.15 -19.16 5.52
C LEU A 367 11.47 -18.48 6.86
N VAL A 368 10.52 -17.71 7.40
CA VAL A 368 10.71 -16.91 8.62
C VAL A 368 9.44 -16.89 9.46
N SER A 369 9.59 -16.66 10.76
CA SER A 369 8.47 -16.48 11.69
C SER A 369 8.23 -15.02 12.07
N TRP A 370 8.63 -14.06 11.24
CA TRP A 370 8.49 -12.64 11.59
C TRP A 370 7.06 -12.15 11.32
N PRO A 371 6.53 -11.25 12.17
CA PRO A 371 5.20 -10.69 12.01
C PRO A 371 5.07 -9.91 10.69
N VAL A 372 3.89 -9.98 10.08
CA VAL A 372 3.53 -9.21 8.89
C VAL A 372 2.46 -8.19 9.25
N GLN A 373 2.67 -6.93 8.89
CA GLN A 373 1.70 -5.86 9.15
C GLN A 373 1.19 -5.24 7.86
N SER A 374 -0.10 -4.96 7.81
CA SER A 374 -0.68 -4.03 6.85
C SER A 374 -0.74 -2.64 7.47
N MET A 375 -0.56 -1.60 6.65
CA MET A 375 -0.52 -0.21 7.11
C MET A 375 -1.50 0.62 6.31
N ARG A 376 -2.32 1.40 7.00
CA ARG A 376 -3.09 2.48 6.39
C ARG A 376 -2.11 3.43 5.67
N MET A 377 -2.47 3.92 4.50
CA MET A 377 -1.62 4.69 3.59
C MET A 377 -0.92 5.88 4.27
N ASP A 378 -1.61 6.63 5.13
CA ASP A 378 -1.00 7.74 5.87
C ASP A 378 0.07 7.28 6.87
N ASP A 379 -0.11 6.12 7.50
CA ASP A 379 0.87 5.54 8.43
C ASP A 379 2.08 4.98 7.66
N LEU A 380 1.84 4.42 6.47
CA LEU A 380 2.90 4.03 5.54
C LEU A 380 3.69 5.27 5.05
N ALA A 381 3.01 6.38 4.75
CA ALA A 381 3.66 7.63 4.39
C ALA A 381 4.53 8.19 5.54
N VAL A 382 4.09 8.06 6.81
CA VAL A 382 4.94 8.38 7.98
C VAL A 382 6.21 7.52 7.97
N LEU A 383 6.09 6.20 7.72
CA LEU A 383 7.24 5.29 7.70
C LEU A 383 8.29 5.70 6.66
N TYR A 384 7.86 6.05 5.45
CA TYR A 384 8.75 6.56 4.40
C TYR A 384 9.33 7.95 4.73
N ARG A 385 8.55 8.87 5.30
CA ARG A 385 9.06 10.19 5.73
C ARG A 385 10.10 10.07 6.83
N ASP A 386 9.87 9.20 7.81
CA ASP A 386 10.82 8.91 8.88
C ASP A 386 12.11 8.31 8.29
N ARG A 387 12.01 7.43 7.27
CA ARG A 387 13.17 6.89 6.54
C ARG A 387 13.94 8.00 5.82
N LEU A 388 13.27 8.85 5.06
CA LEU A 388 13.87 9.97 4.34
C LEU A 388 14.59 10.93 5.31
N ALA A 389 13.94 11.29 6.42
CA ALA A 389 14.52 12.20 7.41
C ALA A 389 15.81 11.66 8.03
N ARG A 390 15.94 10.34 8.18
CA ARG A 390 17.16 9.71 8.71
C ARG A 390 18.37 9.84 7.76
N GLU A 391 18.17 9.97 6.45
CA GLU A 391 19.28 10.07 5.49
C GLU A 391 20.09 11.35 5.67
N THR A 392 19.43 12.44 6.05
CA THR A 392 20.08 13.74 6.29
C THR A 392 20.36 13.99 7.77
N CYS A 393 20.03 13.04 8.65
CA CYS A 393 20.10 13.24 10.10
C CYS A 393 21.53 13.20 10.67
N SER A 394 22.46 12.57 9.96
CA SER A 394 23.84 12.34 10.41
C SER A 394 23.88 11.67 11.79
N ILE A 395 23.28 10.48 11.87
CA ILE A 395 23.13 9.72 13.11
C ILE A 395 24.46 9.05 13.46
N SER A 396 24.88 9.17 14.71
CA SER A 396 25.95 8.36 15.30
C SER A 396 25.36 7.53 16.43
N THR A 397 25.60 6.22 16.39
CA THR A 397 25.19 5.28 17.44
C THR A 397 26.45 4.62 18.01
N SER A 398 26.62 4.68 19.33
CA SER A 398 27.71 4.03 20.05
C SER A 398 27.20 3.12 21.16
N PHE A 399 28.03 2.13 21.50
CA PHE A 399 27.70 1.07 22.45
C PHE A 399 28.72 1.08 23.58
N THR A 400 28.27 1.32 24.80
CA THR A 400 29.12 1.27 25.99
C THR A 400 29.18 -0.16 26.50
N VAL A 401 30.36 -0.77 26.40
CA VAL A 401 30.63 -2.14 26.87
C VAL A 401 31.63 -2.08 28.01
N THR A 402 31.22 -2.56 29.18
CA THR A 402 32.06 -2.63 30.38
C THR A 402 32.17 -4.08 30.82
N SER A 403 33.39 -4.59 31.00
CA SER A 403 33.63 -5.99 31.41
C SER A 403 32.88 -7.02 30.57
N SER A 404 32.90 -6.84 29.24
CA SER A 404 32.18 -7.69 28.27
C SER A 404 30.65 -7.69 28.43
N VAL A 405 30.07 -6.62 28.96
CA VAL A 405 28.63 -6.42 29.06
C VAL A 405 28.26 -5.09 28.42
N LEU A 406 27.37 -5.10 27.44
CA LEU A 406 26.72 -3.91 26.90
C LEU A 406 25.78 -3.33 27.96
N THR A 407 26.04 -2.11 28.39
CA THR A 407 25.27 -1.45 29.44
C THR A 407 24.41 -0.31 28.93
N THR A 408 24.90 0.45 27.94
CA THR A 408 24.22 1.64 27.44
C THR A 408 24.42 1.78 25.93
N ILE A 409 23.38 2.23 25.25
CA ILE A 409 23.44 2.67 23.86
C ILE A 409 23.33 4.20 23.86
N SER A 410 24.23 4.90 23.17
CA SER A 410 24.16 6.34 22.99
C SER A 410 23.92 6.70 21.53
N ILE A 411 23.00 7.64 21.30
CA ILE A 411 22.63 8.13 19.98
C ILE A 411 22.90 9.63 19.97
N SER A 412 23.58 10.14 18.95
CA SER A 412 23.66 11.57 18.68
C SER A 412 23.28 11.87 17.22
N THR A 413 22.73 13.07 16.99
CA THR A 413 22.34 13.52 15.65
C THR A 413 22.77 14.95 15.39
N VAL A 414 23.01 15.29 14.14
CA VAL A 414 23.23 16.69 13.72
C VAL A 414 21.88 17.37 13.49
N ASN A 415 21.01 16.74 12.70
CA ASN A 415 19.67 17.26 12.42
C ASN A 415 18.60 16.53 13.26
N ALA A 416 17.41 17.10 13.33
CA ALA A 416 16.29 16.47 14.01
C ALA A 416 15.75 15.30 13.18
N CYS A 417 15.58 14.13 13.80
CA CYS A 417 14.92 12.98 13.19
C CYS A 417 14.48 11.95 14.23
N LYS A 418 13.64 11.00 13.82
CA LYS A 418 13.31 9.84 14.63
C LYS A 418 14.29 8.70 14.35
N VAL A 419 15.03 8.29 15.38
CA VAL A 419 16.03 7.21 15.32
C VAL A 419 15.49 5.97 16.01
N GLY A 420 15.58 4.82 15.34
CA GLY A 420 15.28 3.51 15.91
C GLY A 420 16.56 2.75 16.21
N VAL A 421 16.61 2.07 17.36
CA VAL A 421 17.65 1.10 17.68
C VAL A 421 17.01 -0.22 18.10
N THR A 422 17.34 -1.29 17.39
CA THR A 422 16.95 -2.65 17.75
C THR A 422 17.87 -3.16 18.85
N LEU A 423 17.28 -3.73 19.90
CA LEU A 423 17.99 -4.32 21.03
C LEU A 423 18.17 -5.84 20.84
N PRO A 424 19.18 -6.46 21.48
CA PRO A 424 19.33 -7.91 21.46
C PRO A 424 18.08 -8.60 21.99
N LEU A 425 17.78 -9.80 21.49
CA LEU A 425 16.56 -10.53 21.84
C LEU A 425 16.44 -10.68 23.36
N GLY A 426 15.25 -10.34 23.91
CA GLY A 426 14.98 -10.40 25.34
C GLY A 426 15.45 -9.18 26.15
N SER A 427 16.24 -8.29 25.56
CA SER A 427 16.73 -7.07 26.22
C SER A 427 15.67 -5.98 26.22
N ILE A 428 15.66 -5.16 27.27
CA ILE A 428 14.78 -4.00 27.43
C ILE A 428 15.57 -2.80 27.97
N PRO A 429 15.18 -1.56 27.64
CA PRO A 429 15.77 -0.39 28.28
C PRO A 429 15.45 -0.39 29.79
N SER A 430 16.35 0.15 30.61
CA SER A 430 16.12 0.37 32.04
C SER A 430 15.59 1.78 32.29
N GLY A 431 14.56 1.91 33.12
CA GLY A 431 13.99 3.21 33.49
C GLY A 431 13.14 3.86 32.40
N THR A 432 12.91 5.16 32.54
CA THR A 432 12.17 5.99 31.58
C THR A 432 13.10 7.00 30.93
N GLY A 433 12.75 7.46 29.73
CA GLY A 433 13.50 8.49 29.01
C GLY A 433 12.71 9.06 27.84
N PRO A 434 13.30 9.95 27.03
CA PRO A 434 12.65 10.57 25.87
C PRO A 434 12.50 9.60 24.68
N TRP A 435 12.11 8.35 24.95
CA TRP A 435 11.95 7.30 23.97
C TRP A 435 10.68 6.50 24.21
N THR A 436 10.17 5.92 23.13
CA THR A 436 9.13 4.88 23.16
C THR A 436 9.74 3.54 22.80
N THR A 437 9.03 2.46 23.09
CA THR A 437 9.45 1.11 22.71
C THR A 437 8.41 0.46 21.83
N GLU A 438 8.87 -0.43 20.97
CA GLU A 438 8.06 -1.24 20.09
C GLU A 438 8.54 -2.68 20.16
N LYS A 439 7.62 -3.61 20.43
CA LYS A 439 7.86 -5.05 20.37
C LYS A 439 6.65 -5.71 19.73
N ILE A 440 6.82 -6.21 18.51
CA ILE A 440 5.76 -6.85 17.75
C ILE A 440 6.02 -8.36 17.76
N GLY A 441 5.17 -9.13 18.44
CA GLY A 441 5.30 -10.58 18.45
C GLY A 441 6.65 -11.08 19.00
N ASN A 442 7.33 -11.90 18.20
CA ASN A 442 8.65 -12.46 18.50
C ASN A 442 9.82 -11.56 18.02
N GLU A 443 9.54 -10.37 17.49
CA GLU A 443 10.59 -9.42 17.09
C GLU A 443 11.41 -8.95 18.30
N PRO A 444 12.71 -8.65 18.09
CA PRO A 444 13.48 -7.90 19.07
C PRO A 444 12.84 -6.53 19.33
N MET A 445 13.01 -6.03 20.55
CA MET A 445 12.49 -4.71 20.90
C MET A 445 13.23 -3.63 20.11
N THR A 446 12.49 -2.69 19.53
CA THR A 446 13.04 -1.45 18.99
C THR A 446 12.75 -0.30 19.95
N VAL A 447 13.77 0.48 20.26
CA VAL A 447 13.63 1.75 21.00
C VAL A 447 13.63 2.88 19.99
N TRP A 448 12.59 3.72 20.03
CA TRP A 448 12.43 4.87 19.15
C TRP A 448 12.68 6.16 19.92
N VAL A 449 13.61 6.98 19.43
CA VAL A 449 13.97 8.27 20.03
C VAL A 449 13.69 9.39 19.05
N ASN A 450 12.92 10.39 19.46
CA ASN A 450 12.74 11.63 18.69
C ASN A 450 13.90 12.58 19.04
N MET A 451 14.93 12.60 18.19
CA MET A 451 16.13 13.39 18.39
C MET A 451 15.91 14.82 17.92
N ALA A 452 16.20 15.81 18.78
CA ALA A 452 16.34 17.20 18.37
C ALA A 452 17.70 17.41 17.67
N ALA A 453 17.82 18.47 16.87
CA ALA A 453 19.09 18.81 16.22
C ALA A 453 20.20 19.03 17.27
N GLY A 454 21.38 18.45 17.03
CA GLY A 454 22.54 18.51 17.93
C GLY A 454 22.38 17.78 19.27
N SER A 455 21.32 16.97 19.44
CA SER A 455 21.04 16.31 20.72
C SER A 455 21.72 14.94 20.85
N THR A 456 21.84 14.48 22.09
CA THR A 456 22.30 13.13 22.43
C THR A 456 21.28 12.46 23.35
N ALA A 457 21.00 11.18 23.13
CA ALA A 457 20.17 10.34 23.98
C ALA A 457 20.98 9.12 24.44
N SER A 458 20.70 8.64 25.64
CA SER A 458 21.31 7.43 26.19
C SER A 458 20.24 6.45 26.64
N ILE A 459 20.31 5.22 26.17
CA ILE A 459 19.38 4.13 26.43
C ILE A 459 20.14 3.10 27.28
N PRO A 460 20.05 3.17 28.62
CA PRO A 460 20.63 2.16 29.49
C PRO A 460 19.81 0.85 29.39
N LEU A 461 20.46 -0.30 29.54
CA LEU A 461 19.85 -1.62 29.41
C LEU A 461 19.68 -2.30 30.77
N THR A 462 18.51 -2.91 30.99
CA THR A 462 18.23 -3.65 32.22
C THR A 462 19.14 -4.89 32.31
N GLY A 463 19.92 -5.00 33.39
CA GLY A 463 20.80 -6.15 33.65
C GLY A 463 22.06 -6.22 32.77
N GLY A 464 22.19 -5.34 31.78
CA GLY A 464 23.21 -5.42 30.74
C GLY A 464 23.07 -6.65 29.84
N VAL A 465 23.72 -6.63 28.67
CA VAL A 465 23.72 -7.76 27.72
C VAL A 465 25.13 -8.28 27.54
N ALA A 466 25.34 -9.59 27.71
CA ALA A 466 26.64 -10.20 27.45
C ALA A 466 27.12 -9.88 26.03
N TRP A 467 28.35 -9.38 25.92
CA TRP A 467 28.99 -8.93 24.68
C TRP A 467 30.07 -9.91 24.17
N ALA A 468 30.25 -11.04 24.87
CA ALA A 468 31.19 -12.11 24.53
C ALA A 468 30.48 -13.25 23.81
#